data_AF-A0A9X3B878-F1
#
_entry.id   AF-A0A9X3B878-F1
#
_cell.length_a   1.000
_cell.length_b   1.000
_cell.length_c   1.000
_cell.angle_alpha   90.00
_cell.angle_beta   90.00
_cell.angle_gamma   90.00
#
_symmetry.space_group_name_H-M   'P 1'
#
loop_
_entity.id
_entity.type
_entity.pdbx_description
1 polymer ?
#
loop_
_entity_poly.entity_id
_entity_poly.type
_entity_poly.pdbx_seq_one_letter_code
_entity_poly.pdbx_strand_id
1 'polypeptide(L)'
;MFPDFQYLMEGVLKTHMPEWLGLIKTFGFFVALAFLAASWLLTVELKRKERLGLLQPELVPLPKAKRFMNAREELRIENNSAIVYPHQRVGDIIIYALLGGIVGAKIFNAFETWEDFKRDPVGNLFSGSGLTFYGGLIVAAALIFYYCKKHKIPIIHFCDAIAPALMLAYGIGRLGCHFSGDGDWGIFNSAYITSSNGRLIEASEAQYLQMLQHASSGFMDTYGALSNVPHASVHAPSWLPDWLFAINYPHNVNKEGIHISGCLGKYCNVLPVGVFPTSLYEAAICFLLFLLLWSVKEKFRCPLHLFGLYLILNGLERFLIEKIRVNYKYDWGLLHPTQAEIISTFLVLSGLSILLFYRDKNTSLLKKV
;
A
#
# COMPACT_ATOMS: atom_id res chain seq x y z
N MET A 1 -2.52 -15.00 12.72
CA MET A 1 -1.75 -13.99 11.96
C MET A 1 -0.29 -14.22 12.20
N PHE A 2 0.55 -13.69 11.32
CA PHE A 2 1.97 -13.91 11.29
C PHE A 2 2.66 -12.55 11.42
N PRO A 3 2.81 -12.01 12.64
CA PRO A 3 3.44 -10.70 12.86
C PRO A 3 4.90 -10.68 12.40
N ASP A 4 5.57 -11.83 12.44
CA ASP A 4 6.93 -12.03 11.94
C ASP A 4 7.16 -13.47 11.45
N PHE A 5 8.37 -13.71 10.93
CA PHE A 5 8.73 -14.98 10.32
C PHE A 5 8.82 -16.14 11.32
N GLN A 6 9.05 -15.86 12.61
CA GLN A 6 8.99 -16.92 13.62
C GLN A 6 7.57 -17.49 13.67
N TYR A 7 6.55 -16.64 13.88
CA TYR A 7 5.16 -17.05 13.92
C TYR A 7 4.70 -17.70 12.60
N LEU A 8 5.19 -17.21 11.45
CA LEU A 8 4.91 -17.83 10.15
C LEU A 8 5.44 -19.27 10.09
N MET A 9 6.71 -19.47 10.45
CA MET A 9 7.34 -20.78 10.38
C MET A 9 6.76 -21.74 11.44
N GLU A 10 6.43 -21.27 12.63
CA GLU A 10 5.73 -22.07 13.66
C GLU A 10 4.36 -22.53 13.18
N GLY A 11 3.61 -21.65 12.50
CA GLY A 11 2.31 -22.00 11.92
C GLY A 11 2.42 -23.03 10.80
N VAL A 12 3.44 -22.93 9.95
CA VAL A 12 3.65 -23.84 8.81
C VAL A 12 4.20 -25.19 9.25
N LEU A 13 5.24 -25.19 10.08
CA LEU A 13 5.97 -26.41 10.49
C LEU A 13 5.42 -27.04 11.76
N LYS A 14 4.48 -26.37 12.45
CA LYS A 14 3.83 -26.83 13.68
C LYS A 14 4.83 -27.22 14.79
N THR A 15 5.96 -26.53 14.83
CA THR A 15 7.04 -26.72 15.82
C THR A 15 7.63 -25.37 16.20
N HIS A 16 8.20 -25.27 17.40
CA HIS A 16 8.77 -24.03 17.93
C HIS A 16 9.96 -23.57 17.08
N MET A 17 10.02 -22.28 16.76
CA MET A 17 11.06 -21.72 15.92
C MET A 17 12.04 -20.85 16.71
N PRO A 18 13.29 -20.71 16.27
CA PRO A 18 14.24 -19.81 16.91
C PRO A 18 13.76 -18.34 16.93
N GLU A 19 13.93 -17.66 18.06
CA GLU A 19 13.49 -16.26 18.26
C GLU A 19 14.12 -15.27 17.27
N TRP A 20 15.32 -15.55 16.75
CA TRP A 20 15.99 -14.67 15.79
C TRP A 20 15.23 -14.54 14.47
N LEU A 21 14.37 -15.50 14.12
CA LEU A 21 13.48 -15.38 12.96
C LEU A 21 12.45 -14.25 13.14
N GLY A 22 12.13 -13.90 14.40
CA GLY A 22 11.25 -12.78 14.73
C GLY A 22 11.82 -11.40 14.38
N LEU A 23 13.10 -11.29 14.02
CA LEU A 23 13.70 -10.05 13.51
C LEU A 23 13.13 -9.65 12.14
N ILE A 24 12.71 -10.63 11.33
CA ILE A 24 12.12 -10.37 10.03
C ILE A 24 10.62 -10.17 10.21
N LYS A 25 10.19 -8.91 10.25
CA LYS A 25 8.78 -8.55 10.36
C LYS A 25 8.06 -8.80 9.05
N THR A 26 6.89 -9.42 9.13
CA THR A 26 6.11 -9.81 7.94
C THR A 26 5.71 -8.59 7.11
N PHE A 27 5.26 -7.51 7.76
CA PHE A 27 4.97 -6.25 7.08
C PHE A 27 6.17 -5.73 6.28
N GLY A 28 7.34 -5.63 6.92
CA GLY A 28 8.57 -5.16 6.27
C GLY A 28 9.02 -6.06 5.11
N PHE A 29 8.83 -7.37 5.23
CA PHE A 29 9.08 -8.32 4.15
C PHE A 29 8.18 -8.06 2.93
N PHE A 30 6.87 -7.88 3.12
CA PHE A 30 5.94 -7.56 2.03
C PHE A 30 6.23 -6.19 1.40
N VAL A 31 6.65 -5.20 2.20
CA VAL A 31 7.11 -3.91 1.68
C VAL A 31 8.34 -4.10 0.77
N ALA A 32 9.33 -4.88 1.20
CA ALA A 32 10.50 -5.19 0.36
C ALA A 32 10.10 -5.89 -0.94
N LEU A 33 9.18 -6.87 -0.89
CA LEU A 33 8.63 -7.52 -2.09
C LEU A 33 7.91 -6.54 -3.01
N ALA A 34 7.15 -5.58 -2.45
CA ALA A 34 6.45 -4.57 -3.23
C ALA A 34 7.45 -3.68 -4.00
N PHE A 35 8.55 -3.27 -3.36
CA PHE A 35 9.62 -2.52 -4.03
C PHE A 35 10.31 -3.33 -5.13
N LEU A 36 10.60 -4.61 -4.89
CA LEU A 36 11.22 -5.49 -5.90
C LEU A 36 10.29 -5.70 -7.10
N ALA A 37 9.00 -5.97 -6.85
CA ALA A 37 8.00 -6.13 -7.89
C ALA A 37 7.80 -4.84 -8.70
N ALA A 38 7.69 -3.69 -8.03
CA ALA A 38 7.59 -2.39 -8.70
C ALA A 38 8.84 -2.07 -9.53
N SER A 39 10.03 -2.30 -8.98
CA SER A 39 11.30 -2.07 -9.67
C SER A 39 11.42 -2.95 -10.92
N TRP A 40 11.06 -4.23 -10.81
CA TRP A 40 11.08 -5.13 -11.96
C TRP A 40 10.09 -4.68 -13.03
N LEU A 41 8.84 -4.41 -12.64
CA LEU A 41 7.79 -4.05 -13.58
C LEU A 41 8.05 -2.71 -14.26
N LEU A 42 8.55 -1.72 -13.51
CA LEU A 42 8.95 -0.42 -14.04
C LEU A 42 10.10 -0.59 -15.05
N THR A 43 11.11 -1.43 -14.76
CA THR A 43 12.17 -1.75 -15.71
C THR A 43 11.61 -2.33 -17.01
N VAL A 44 10.69 -3.30 -16.91
CA VAL A 44 10.05 -3.93 -18.08
C VAL A 44 9.30 -2.89 -18.93
N GLU A 45 8.57 -1.99 -18.28
CA GLU A 45 7.73 -1.02 -18.97
C GLU A 45 8.53 0.16 -19.55
N LEU A 46 9.62 0.59 -18.88
CA LEU A 46 10.57 1.55 -19.45
C LEU A 46 11.25 0.96 -20.70
N LYS A 47 11.73 -0.30 -20.64
CA LYS A 47 12.27 -0.99 -21.83
C LYS A 47 11.27 -1.07 -22.98
N ARG A 48 9.98 -1.27 -22.67
CA ARG A 48 8.92 -1.25 -23.70
C ARG A 48 8.79 0.13 -24.34
N LYS A 49 8.75 1.20 -23.54
CA LYS A 49 8.61 2.58 -24.04
C LYS A 49 9.86 3.08 -24.78
N GLU A 50 11.04 2.61 -24.41
CA GLU A 50 12.29 2.81 -25.17
C GLU A 50 12.22 2.15 -26.55
N ARG A 51 11.73 0.89 -26.65
CA ARG A 51 11.52 0.22 -27.95
C ARG A 51 10.51 0.94 -28.85
N LEU A 52 9.56 1.68 -28.26
CA LEU A 52 8.61 2.52 -28.99
C LEU A 52 9.18 3.89 -29.39
N GLY A 53 10.43 4.20 -29.03
CA GLY A 53 11.06 5.50 -29.30
C GLY A 53 10.55 6.66 -28.45
N LEU A 54 9.71 6.38 -27.43
CA LEU A 54 9.14 7.40 -26.55
C LEU A 54 10.13 7.89 -25.48
N LEU A 55 11.17 7.10 -25.23
CA LEU A 55 12.21 7.38 -24.24
C LEU A 55 13.57 7.32 -24.94
N GLN A 56 14.36 8.37 -24.76
CA GLN A 56 15.67 8.52 -25.39
C GLN A 56 16.78 8.28 -24.37
N PRO A 57 17.92 7.70 -24.78
CA PRO A 57 19.06 7.53 -23.90
C PRO A 57 19.82 8.84 -23.69
N GLU A 58 20.64 8.88 -22.65
CA GLU A 58 21.54 9.99 -22.33
C GLU A 58 23.01 9.54 -22.50
N LEU A 59 23.85 10.39 -23.10
CA LEU A 59 25.30 10.17 -23.14
C LEU A 59 25.93 10.56 -21.79
N VAL A 60 26.56 9.59 -21.12
CA VAL A 60 27.14 9.76 -19.78
C VAL A 60 28.65 9.50 -19.83
N PRO A 61 29.51 10.37 -19.28
CA PRO A 61 30.95 10.13 -19.24
C PRO A 61 31.31 8.81 -18.55
N LEU A 62 32.27 8.06 -19.10
CA LEU A 62 32.61 6.70 -18.63
C LEU A 62 32.82 6.55 -17.12
N PRO A 63 33.52 7.46 -16.40
CA PRO A 63 33.68 7.33 -14.95
C PRO A 63 32.36 7.27 -14.19
N LYS A 64 31.35 8.02 -14.64
CA LYS A 64 30.01 8.03 -14.07
C LYS A 64 29.14 6.90 -14.61
N ALA A 65 29.39 6.46 -15.84
CA ALA A 65 28.61 5.42 -16.50
C ALA A 65 28.90 4.01 -15.96
N LYS A 66 30.12 3.78 -15.45
CA LYS A 66 30.54 2.48 -14.86
C LYS A 66 29.57 1.93 -13.82
N ARG A 67 28.89 2.79 -13.05
CA ARG A 67 27.91 2.34 -12.04
C ARG A 67 26.64 1.71 -12.63
N PHE A 68 26.36 1.97 -13.91
CA PHE A 68 25.25 1.38 -14.64
C PHE A 68 25.65 0.11 -15.40
N MET A 69 26.91 -0.30 -15.31
CA MET A 69 27.36 -1.58 -15.85
C MET A 69 26.82 -2.71 -14.98
N ASN A 70 25.81 -3.38 -15.49
CA ASN A 70 25.28 -4.62 -14.96
C ASN A 70 26.02 -5.80 -15.61
N ALA A 71 26.30 -6.85 -14.84
CA ALA A 71 27.01 -8.06 -15.32
C ALA A 71 26.33 -8.79 -16.49
N ARG A 72 25.14 -8.35 -16.90
CA ARG A 72 24.34 -8.92 -17.99
C ARG A 72 24.15 -8.00 -19.21
N GLU A 73 24.40 -6.69 -19.12
CA GLU A 73 24.24 -5.76 -20.24
C GLU A 73 25.48 -4.86 -20.36
N GLU A 74 26.21 -5.00 -21.46
CA GLU A 74 27.32 -4.11 -21.77
C GLU A 74 26.80 -2.75 -22.24
N LEU A 75 27.40 -1.67 -21.73
CA LEU A 75 27.09 -0.32 -22.20
C LEU A 75 27.71 -0.09 -23.57
N ARG A 76 26.96 0.51 -24.48
CA ARG A 76 27.51 0.98 -25.76
C ARG A 76 28.37 2.23 -25.50
N ILE A 77 29.68 2.09 -25.70
CA ILE A 77 30.68 3.14 -25.49
C ILE A 77 30.89 3.93 -26.79
N GLU A 78 30.80 5.25 -26.70
CA GLU A 78 31.08 6.19 -27.78
C GLU A 78 31.91 7.36 -27.24
N ASN A 79 33.09 7.61 -27.81
CA ASN A 79 33.95 8.77 -27.50
C ASN A 79 34.10 9.07 -26.00
N ASN A 80 34.58 8.09 -25.21
CA ASN A 80 34.80 8.21 -23.76
C ASN A 80 33.52 8.48 -22.92
N SER A 81 32.35 8.27 -23.54
CA SER A 81 31.04 8.29 -22.91
C SER A 81 30.31 6.97 -23.19
N ALA A 82 29.27 6.68 -22.44
CA ALA A 82 28.42 5.52 -22.64
C ALA A 82 26.96 5.95 -22.71
N ILE A 83 26.20 5.24 -23.54
CA ILE A 83 24.76 5.44 -23.72
C ILE A 83 24.02 4.80 -22.55
N VAL A 84 23.34 5.60 -21.72
CA VAL A 84 22.57 5.13 -20.56
C VAL A 84 21.08 5.35 -20.80
N TYR A 85 20.31 4.26 -20.75
CA TYR A 85 18.87 4.26 -20.94
C TYR A 85 18.09 4.47 -19.63
N PRO A 86 16.87 5.02 -19.68
CA PRO A 86 16.02 5.20 -18.50
C PRO A 86 15.79 3.92 -17.67
N HIS A 87 15.64 2.74 -18.28
CA HIS A 87 15.48 1.49 -17.53
C HIS A 87 16.69 1.14 -16.65
N GLN A 88 17.90 1.56 -17.03
CA GLN A 88 19.12 1.34 -16.25
C GLN A 88 19.17 2.23 -15.01
N ARG A 89 18.36 3.29 -14.98
CA ARG A 89 18.27 4.25 -13.89
C ARG A 89 17.23 3.87 -12.83
N VAL A 90 16.51 2.76 -12.99
CA VAL A 90 15.47 2.35 -12.05
C VAL A 90 16.02 2.16 -10.63
N GLY A 91 17.22 1.58 -10.48
CA GLY A 91 17.86 1.44 -9.16
C GLY A 91 18.05 2.79 -8.46
N ASP A 92 18.55 3.80 -9.18
CA ASP A 92 18.65 5.17 -8.66
C ASP A 92 17.26 5.70 -8.26
N ILE A 93 16.25 5.57 -9.14
CA ILE A 93 14.88 6.04 -8.87
C ILE A 93 14.30 5.42 -7.59
N ILE A 94 14.51 4.13 -7.37
CA ILE A 94 14.08 3.42 -6.15
C ILE A 94 14.79 3.96 -4.91
N ILE A 95 16.10 4.25 -4.99
CA ILE A 95 16.84 4.86 -3.88
C ILE A 95 16.28 6.25 -3.55
N TYR A 96 16.02 7.09 -4.55
CA TYR A 96 15.40 8.41 -4.33
C TYR A 96 13.99 8.27 -3.74
N ALA A 97 13.21 7.29 -4.17
CA ALA A 97 11.88 7.00 -3.61
C ALA A 97 11.97 6.57 -2.14
N LEU A 98 12.91 5.69 -1.79
CA LEU A 98 13.13 5.23 -0.42
C LEU A 98 13.60 6.35 0.50
N LEU A 99 14.61 7.10 0.07
CA LEU A 99 15.15 8.24 0.84
C LEU A 99 14.08 9.33 1.01
N GLY A 100 13.39 9.70 -0.07
CA GLY A 100 12.30 10.67 -0.02
C GLY A 100 11.14 10.21 0.84
N GLY A 101 10.79 8.92 0.78
CA GLY A 101 9.74 8.31 1.59
C GLY A 101 10.04 8.38 3.08
N ILE A 102 11.23 7.96 3.50
CA ILE A 102 11.64 7.96 4.91
C ILE A 102 11.83 9.38 5.42
N VAL A 103 12.60 10.20 4.70
CA VAL A 103 12.90 11.59 5.11
C VAL A 103 11.62 12.42 5.14
N GLY A 104 10.79 12.31 4.10
CA GLY A 104 9.52 13.01 4.05
C GLY A 104 8.57 12.61 5.16
N ALA A 105 8.44 11.31 5.43
CA ALA A 105 7.58 10.81 6.50
C ALA A 105 8.00 11.35 7.88
N LYS A 106 9.31 11.41 8.14
CA LYS A 106 9.86 11.94 9.39
C LYS A 106 9.70 13.45 9.54
N ILE A 107 9.96 14.20 8.46
CA ILE A 107 9.79 15.66 8.47
C ILE A 107 8.32 16.01 8.75
N PHE A 108 7.38 15.35 8.08
CA PHE A 108 5.96 15.64 8.30
C PHE A 108 5.47 15.18 9.68
N ASN A 109 5.95 14.05 10.19
CA ASN A 109 5.66 13.64 11.56
C ASN A 109 6.14 14.68 12.58
N ALA A 110 7.32 15.28 12.35
CA ALA A 110 7.84 16.33 13.22
C ALA A 110 6.95 17.59 13.19
N PHE A 111 6.34 17.91 12.05
CA PHE A 111 5.37 19.01 11.95
C PHE A 111 4.02 18.66 12.61
N GLU A 112 3.54 17.43 12.45
CA GLU A 112 2.28 16.95 13.05
C GLU A 112 2.39 16.83 14.58
N THR A 113 3.56 16.41 15.08
CA THR A 113 3.86 16.23 16.51
C THR A 113 4.79 17.33 17.04
N TRP A 114 4.55 18.59 16.63
CA TRP A 114 5.46 19.71 16.90
C TRP A 114 5.85 19.88 18.39
N GLU A 115 4.91 19.66 19.30
CA GLU A 115 5.17 19.75 20.74
C GLU A 115 6.10 18.65 21.24
N ASP A 116 5.91 17.42 20.77
CA ASP A 116 6.78 16.28 21.13
C ASP A 116 8.15 16.40 20.46
N PHE A 117 8.19 16.89 19.21
CA PHE A 117 9.42 17.20 18.50
C PHE A 117 10.24 18.27 19.23
N LYS A 118 9.62 19.36 19.72
CA LYS A 118 10.33 20.39 20.51
C LYS A 118 10.93 19.84 21.80
N ARG A 119 10.27 18.85 22.42
CA ARG A 119 10.73 18.23 23.67
C ARG A 119 11.93 17.30 23.44
N ASP A 120 11.89 16.50 22.39
CA ASP A 120 12.99 15.59 22.03
C ASP A 120 13.18 15.50 20.51
N PRO A 121 13.93 16.45 19.91
CA PRO A 121 14.10 16.52 18.46
C PRO A 121 14.82 15.31 17.87
N VAL A 122 15.85 14.81 18.58
CA VAL A 122 16.67 13.69 18.12
C VAL A 122 15.89 12.39 18.27
N GLY A 123 15.25 12.16 19.42
CA GLY A 123 14.43 10.98 19.63
C GLY A 123 13.24 10.91 18.68
N ASN A 124 12.55 12.03 18.42
CA ASN A 124 11.40 12.05 17.50
C ASN A 124 11.84 11.74 16.05
N LEU A 125 12.93 12.33 15.56
CA LEU A 125 13.43 12.11 14.20
C LEU A 125 13.99 10.71 13.98
N PHE A 126 14.72 10.15 14.94
CA PHE A 126 15.38 8.85 14.80
C PHE A 126 14.62 7.67 15.41
N SER A 127 13.45 7.90 16.02
CA SER A 127 12.60 6.81 16.51
C SER A 127 12.17 5.87 15.38
N GLY A 128 11.89 4.62 15.70
CA GLY A 128 11.31 3.67 14.74
C GLY A 128 9.82 3.92 14.43
N SER A 129 9.18 4.87 15.10
CA SER A 129 7.74 5.19 15.00
C SER A 129 7.52 6.59 14.38
N GLY A 130 6.26 6.96 14.12
CA GLY A 130 5.93 8.29 13.58
C GLY A 130 6.36 8.46 12.12
N LEU A 131 5.83 7.61 11.23
CA LEU A 131 6.04 7.71 9.79
C LEU A 131 4.76 8.21 9.13
N THR A 132 4.66 9.52 8.93
CA THR A 132 3.50 10.12 8.26
C THR A 132 3.50 9.77 6.76
N PHE A 133 2.44 9.10 6.32
CA PHE A 133 2.31 8.64 4.94
C PHE A 133 2.40 9.78 3.90
N TYR A 134 1.70 10.89 4.13
CA TYR A 134 1.65 12.02 3.17
C TYR A 134 3.01 12.66 2.96
N GLY A 135 3.78 12.86 4.04
CA GLY A 135 5.13 13.40 3.94
C GLY A 135 6.03 12.52 3.08
N GLY A 136 5.97 11.21 3.30
CA GLY A 136 6.74 10.27 2.49
C GLY A 136 6.35 10.30 1.02
N LEU A 137 5.06 10.28 0.71
CA LEU A 137 4.55 10.32 -0.66
C LEU A 137 4.95 11.61 -1.40
N ILE A 138 4.74 12.78 -0.79
CA ILE A 138 4.97 14.08 -1.40
C ILE A 138 6.47 14.27 -1.71
N VAL A 139 7.33 14.00 -0.72
CA VAL A 139 8.77 14.18 -0.88
C VAL A 139 9.37 13.16 -1.84
N ALA A 140 8.94 11.88 -1.77
CA ALA A 140 9.36 10.87 -2.75
C ALA A 140 8.96 11.26 -4.18
N ALA A 141 7.71 11.68 -4.39
CA ALA A 141 7.23 12.10 -5.71
C ALA A 141 8.01 13.32 -6.24
N ALA A 142 8.29 14.31 -5.39
CA ALA A 142 9.09 15.49 -5.76
C ALA A 142 10.53 15.12 -6.14
N LEU A 143 11.18 14.23 -5.39
CA LEU A 143 12.53 13.76 -5.69
C LEU A 143 12.60 12.95 -6.98
N ILE A 144 11.62 12.07 -7.22
CA ILE A 144 11.53 11.31 -8.47
C ILE A 144 11.29 12.26 -9.65
N PHE A 145 10.39 13.23 -9.51
CA PHE A 145 10.15 14.24 -10.54
C PHE A 145 11.42 15.05 -10.86
N TYR A 146 12.14 15.51 -9.83
CA TYR A 146 13.43 16.17 -9.98
C TYR A 146 14.45 15.28 -10.70
N TYR A 147 14.55 14.00 -10.32
CA TYR A 147 15.46 13.04 -10.93
C TYR A 147 15.14 12.80 -12.41
N CYS A 148 13.87 12.59 -12.75
CA CYS A 148 13.41 12.44 -14.13
C CYS A 148 13.74 13.68 -14.97
N LYS A 149 13.47 14.88 -14.43
CA LYS A 149 13.79 16.15 -15.11
C LYS A 149 15.29 16.31 -15.34
N LYS A 150 16.11 16.02 -14.33
CA LYS A 150 17.58 16.08 -14.41
C LYS A 150 18.14 15.16 -15.49
N HIS A 151 17.55 13.98 -15.67
CA HIS A 151 17.97 12.97 -16.64
C HIS A 151 17.15 12.95 -17.93
N LYS A 152 16.41 14.04 -18.21
CA LYS A 152 15.60 14.22 -19.43
C LYS A 152 14.63 13.06 -19.71
N ILE A 153 14.18 12.36 -18.67
CA ILE A 153 13.16 11.31 -18.77
C ILE A 153 11.79 12.01 -18.85
N PRO A 154 11.05 11.89 -19.97
CA PRO A 154 9.75 12.52 -20.11
C PRO A 154 8.77 12.00 -19.05
N ILE A 155 8.37 12.88 -18.13
CA ILE A 155 7.54 12.50 -16.97
C ILE A 155 6.20 11.89 -17.39
N ILE A 156 5.64 12.34 -18.51
CA ILE A 156 4.37 11.83 -19.05
C ILE A 156 4.44 10.33 -19.36
N HIS A 157 5.56 9.87 -19.93
CA HIS A 157 5.78 8.48 -20.27
C HIS A 157 6.21 7.66 -19.05
N PHE A 158 6.91 8.29 -18.11
CA PHE A 158 7.26 7.70 -16.83
C PHE A 158 6.01 7.41 -15.97
N CYS A 159 5.05 8.33 -15.89
CA CYS A 159 3.79 8.13 -15.17
C CYS A 159 3.01 6.94 -15.72
N ASP A 160 2.86 6.83 -17.05
CA ASP A 160 2.25 5.64 -17.65
C ASP A 160 3.03 4.36 -17.33
N ALA A 161 4.36 4.44 -17.25
CA ALA A 161 5.18 3.27 -16.98
C ALA A 161 5.04 2.77 -15.54
N ILE A 162 4.91 3.70 -14.59
CA ILE A 162 4.83 3.38 -13.16
C ILE A 162 3.41 3.01 -12.72
N ALA A 163 2.35 3.40 -13.43
CA ALA A 163 0.96 3.14 -13.03
C ALA A 163 0.66 1.66 -12.70
N PRO A 164 0.97 0.67 -13.58
CA PRO A 164 0.79 -0.73 -13.25
C PRO A 164 1.66 -1.19 -12.07
N ALA A 165 2.87 -0.62 -11.93
CA ALA A 165 3.79 -0.96 -10.85
C ALA A 165 3.28 -0.49 -9.48
N LEU A 166 2.69 0.72 -9.42
CA LEU A 166 2.05 1.24 -8.21
C LEU A 166 0.88 0.37 -7.77
N MET A 167 0.01 -0.02 -8.70
CA MET A 167 -1.14 -0.86 -8.38
C MET A 167 -0.73 -2.25 -7.86
N LEU A 168 0.27 -2.87 -8.50
CA LEU A 168 0.81 -4.16 -8.03
C LEU A 168 1.48 -4.03 -6.65
N ALA A 169 2.31 -3.00 -6.47
CA ALA A 169 2.99 -2.76 -5.20
C ALA A 169 2.01 -2.50 -4.05
N TYR A 170 0.92 -1.77 -4.32
CA TYR A 170 -0.12 -1.52 -3.34
C TYR A 170 -0.81 -2.82 -2.90
N GLY A 171 -1.17 -3.70 -3.85
CA GLY A 171 -1.73 -5.02 -3.54
C GLY A 171 -0.79 -5.89 -2.70
N ILE A 172 0.51 -5.92 -3.02
CA ILE A 172 1.52 -6.64 -2.23
C ILE A 172 1.65 -6.04 -0.83
N GLY A 173 1.66 -4.71 -0.71
CA GLY A 173 1.70 -4.02 0.58
C GLY A 173 0.50 -4.37 1.46
N ARG A 174 -0.71 -4.44 0.89
CA ARG A 174 -1.94 -4.82 1.59
C ARG A 174 -1.94 -6.25 2.10
N LEU A 175 -1.23 -7.18 1.43
CA LEU A 175 -0.97 -8.50 2.01
C LEU A 175 -0.11 -8.42 3.27
N GLY A 176 0.87 -7.51 3.30
CA GLY A 176 1.66 -7.23 4.51
C GLY A 176 0.79 -6.81 5.69
N CYS A 177 -0.15 -5.90 5.46
CA CYS A 177 -1.15 -5.49 6.44
C CYS A 177 -1.99 -6.67 6.93
N HIS A 178 -2.53 -7.43 5.98
CA HIS A 178 -3.37 -8.60 6.28
C HIS A 178 -2.64 -9.64 7.14
N PHE A 179 -1.45 -10.08 6.73
CA PHE A 179 -0.74 -11.15 7.43
C PHE A 179 -0.16 -10.71 8.78
N SER A 180 0.22 -9.44 8.93
CA SER A 180 0.71 -8.92 10.21
C SER A 180 -0.41 -8.60 11.21
N GLY A 181 -1.62 -8.32 10.72
CA GLY A 181 -2.73 -7.85 11.55
C GLY A 181 -2.40 -6.50 12.17
N ASP A 182 -2.10 -5.51 11.34
CA ASP A 182 -1.65 -4.16 11.73
C ASP A 182 -2.80 -3.17 11.99
N GLY A 183 -4.04 -3.63 12.03
CA GLY A 183 -5.21 -2.78 12.22
C GLY A 183 -5.92 -2.38 10.93
N ASP A 184 -5.43 -2.79 9.76
CA ASP A 184 -6.06 -2.47 8.47
C ASP A 184 -7.28 -3.34 8.13
N TRP A 185 -8.12 -3.60 9.12
CA TRP A 185 -9.39 -4.29 9.00
C TRP A 185 -10.58 -3.33 8.97
N GLY A 186 -11.75 -3.86 8.61
CA GLY A 186 -12.99 -3.11 8.48
C GLY A 186 -13.75 -2.98 9.80
N ILE A 187 -15.00 -2.55 9.69
CA ILE A 187 -15.97 -2.57 10.79
C ILE A 187 -16.17 -3.99 11.33
N PHE A 188 -16.75 -4.09 12.52
CA PHE A 188 -17.08 -5.39 13.10
C PHE A 188 -18.18 -6.09 12.30
N ASN A 189 -18.06 -7.40 12.14
CA ASN A 189 -19.12 -8.25 11.61
C ASN A 189 -19.81 -8.95 12.79
N SER A 190 -20.96 -8.42 13.21
CA SER A 190 -21.68 -8.88 14.41
C SER A 190 -22.26 -10.29 14.29
N ALA A 191 -22.24 -10.87 13.08
CA ALA A 191 -22.59 -12.27 12.86
C ALA A 191 -21.54 -13.26 13.42
N TYR A 192 -20.36 -12.77 13.84
CA TYR A 192 -19.27 -13.63 14.30
C TYR A 192 -18.57 -13.09 15.55
N ILE A 193 -18.36 -13.97 16.53
CA ILE A 193 -17.60 -13.67 17.76
C ILE A 193 -16.43 -14.63 17.93
N THR A 194 -15.50 -14.25 18.80
CA THR A 194 -14.40 -15.13 19.21
C THR A 194 -14.79 -15.95 20.43
N SER A 195 -14.70 -17.27 20.28
CA SER A 195 -14.89 -18.23 21.38
C SER A 195 -13.69 -18.25 22.35
N SER A 196 -13.85 -18.91 23.50
CA SER A 196 -12.83 -18.97 24.56
C SER A 196 -11.49 -19.60 24.14
N ASN A 197 -11.48 -20.39 23.06
CA ASN A 197 -10.27 -20.99 22.48
C ASN A 197 -9.62 -20.11 21.38
N GLY A 198 -10.11 -18.89 21.18
CA GLY A 198 -9.60 -17.95 20.17
C GLY A 198 -10.13 -18.17 18.75
N ARG A 199 -11.04 -19.14 18.52
CA ARG A 199 -11.62 -19.39 17.19
C ARG A 199 -12.86 -18.54 16.96
N LEU A 200 -13.02 -18.12 15.70
CA LEU A 200 -14.21 -17.44 15.22
C LEU A 200 -15.38 -18.43 15.12
N ILE A 201 -16.55 -18.03 15.63
CA ILE A 201 -17.80 -18.78 15.55
C ILE A 201 -18.94 -17.84 15.16
N GLU A 202 -19.97 -18.39 14.51
CA GLU A 202 -21.21 -17.65 14.29
C GLU A 202 -21.88 -17.29 15.62
N ALA A 203 -22.51 -16.11 15.65
CA ALA A 203 -23.19 -15.59 16.82
C ALA A 203 -24.53 -14.95 16.45
N SER A 204 -25.47 -15.09 17.39
CA SER A 204 -26.67 -14.28 17.46
C SER A 204 -26.37 -12.87 17.98
N GLU A 205 -27.28 -11.93 17.71
CA GLU A 205 -27.18 -10.55 18.20
C GLU A 205 -27.01 -10.48 19.73
N ALA A 206 -27.72 -11.32 20.49
CA ALA A 206 -27.60 -11.37 21.94
C ALA A 206 -26.18 -11.77 22.39
N GLN A 207 -25.55 -12.74 21.70
CA GLN A 207 -24.18 -13.18 22.01
C GLN A 207 -23.15 -12.11 21.64
N TYR A 208 -23.38 -11.38 20.54
CA TYR A 208 -22.56 -10.23 20.17
C TYR A 208 -22.61 -9.12 21.22
N LEU A 209 -23.80 -8.73 21.66
CA LEU A 209 -23.98 -7.71 22.70
C LEU A 209 -23.33 -8.12 24.02
N GLN A 210 -23.45 -9.40 24.40
CA GLN A 210 -22.78 -9.94 25.58
C GLN A 210 -21.25 -9.88 25.45
N MET A 211 -20.70 -10.19 24.26
CA MET A 211 -19.27 -10.09 24.00
C MET A 211 -18.77 -8.64 24.09
N LEU A 212 -19.51 -7.68 23.54
CA LEU A 212 -19.19 -6.25 23.65
C LEU A 212 -19.17 -5.79 25.10
N GLN A 213 -20.11 -6.25 25.93
CA GLN A 213 -20.14 -5.92 27.35
C GLN A 213 -18.94 -6.52 28.09
N HIS A 214 -18.58 -7.78 27.80
CA HIS A 214 -17.44 -8.44 28.40
C HIS A 214 -16.10 -7.78 28.03
N ALA A 215 -15.95 -7.36 26.76
CA ALA A 215 -14.75 -6.68 26.26
C ALA A 215 -14.84 -5.14 26.32
N SER A 216 -15.75 -4.60 27.15
CA SER A 216 -16.21 -3.21 27.05
C SER A 216 -15.12 -2.15 27.25
N SER A 217 -14.11 -2.39 28.08
CA SER A 217 -13.04 -1.42 28.36
C SER A 217 -12.36 -0.94 27.08
N GLY A 218 -11.90 -1.86 26.23
CA GLY A 218 -11.21 -1.50 24.98
C GLY A 218 -12.11 -0.78 23.97
N PHE A 219 -13.39 -1.12 23.92
CA PHE A 219 -14.35 -0.48 23.02
C PHE A 219 -14.76 0.92 23.50
N MET A 220 -14.98 1.10 24.81
CA MET A 220 -15.36 2.41 25.36
C MET A 220 -14.23 3.43 25.22
N ASP A 221 -12.97 3.02 25.40
CA ASP A 221 -11.82 3.90 25.19
C ASP A 221 -11.72 4.40 23.73
N THR A 222 -12.10 3.54 22.77
CA THR A 222 -11.98 3.84 21.34
C THR A 222 -13.21 4.58 20.79
N TYR A 223 -14.42 4.22 21.21
CA TYR A 223 -15.68 4.69 20.61
C TYR A 223 -16.56 5.53 21.57
N GLY A 224 -16.14 5.69 22.82
CA GLY A 224 -16.87 6.41 23.87
C GLY A 224 -18.09 5.66 24.45
N ALA A 225 -18.83 4.94 23.60
CA ALA A 225 -19.99 4.14 24.00
C ALA A 225 -20.11 2.86 23.15
N LEU A 226 -20.63 1.78 23.74
CA LEU A 226 -20.83 0.52 23.03
C LEU A 226 -21.83 0.64 21.87
N SER A 227 -22.80 1.56 21.96
CA SER A 227 -23.75 1.85 20.87
C SER A 227 -23.10 2.46 19.64
N ASN A 228 -21.91 3.07 19.80
CA ASN A 228 -21.19 3.73 18.72
C ASN A 228 -20.24 2.78 17.98
N VAL A 229 -20.12 1.52 18.43
CA VAL A 229 -19.25 0.53 17.80
C VAL A 229 -19.78 0.21 16.40
N PRO A 230 -19.05 0.57 15.32
CA PRO A 230 -19.53 0.37 13.97
C PRO A 230 -19.52 -1.11 13.62
N HIS A 231 -20.67 -1.63 13.21
CA HIS A 231 -20.82 -3.04 12.87
C HIS A 231 -21.88 -3.26 11.80
N ALA A 232 -21.81 -4.42 11.15
CA ALA A 232 -22.86 -4.95 10.28
C ALA A 232 -23.00 -6.45 10.52
N SER A 233 -24.21 -7.01 10.38
CA SER A 233 -24.43 -8.45 10.53
C SER A 233 -24.52 -9.11 9.15
N VAL A 234 -23.45 -9.77 8.72
CA VAL A 234 -23.41 -10.43 7.41
C VAL A 234 -22.85 -11.84 7.56
N HIS A 235 -23.69 -12.84 7.34
CA HIS A 235 -23.28 -14.24 7.29
C HIS A 235 -22.68 -14.59 5.94
N ALA A 236 -21.64 -15.42 5.94
CA ALA A 236 -21.15 -16.02 4.70
C ALA A 236 -22.23 -16.92 4.09
N PRO A 237 -22.47 -16.84 2.77
CA PRO A 237 -23.27 -17.85 2.09
C PRO A 237 -22.66 -19.24 2.28
N SER A 238 -23.48 -20.28 2.36
CA SER A 238 -23.03 -21.66 2.64
C SER A 238 -21.98 -22.24 1.67
N TRP A 239 -21.83 -21.64 0.48
CA TRP A 239 -20.85 -22.02 -0.53
C TRP A 239 -19.54 -21.21 -0.46
N LEU A 240 -19.44 -20.22 0.43
CA LEU A 240 -18.25 -19.41 0.67
C LEU A 240 -17.72 -19.66 2.09
N PRO A 241 -16.40 -19.52 2.29
CA PRO A 241 -15.84 -19.67 3.62
C PRO A 241 -16.05 -18.42 4.49
N ASP A 242 -16.24 -18.62 5.79
CA ASP A 242 -16.44 -17.55 6.78
C ASP A 242 -15.31 -16.53 6.80
N TRP A 243 -14.06 -16.96 6.59
CA TRP A 243 -12.90 -16.07 6.61
C TRP A 243 -12.99 -14.96 5.56
N LEU A 244 -13.81 -15.14 4.51
CA LEU A 244 -14.02 -14.10 3.51
C LEU A 244 -14.94 -12.99 4.04
N PHE A 245 -15.74 -13.23 5.08
CA PHE A 245 -16.70 -12.27 5.65
C PHE A 245 -16.33 -11.80 7.06
N ALA A 246 -15.56 -12.59 7.79
CA ALA A 246 -15.11 -12.24 9.13
C ALA A 246 -13.78 -12.93 9.49
N ILE A 247 -12.87 -12.16 10.06
CA ILE A 247 -11.61 -12.66 10.64
C ILE A 247 -11.40 -11.96 11.98
N ASN A 248 -10.92 -12.69 12.99
CA ASN A 248 -10.64 -12.14 14.34
C ASN A 248 -9.16 -11.82 14.59
N TYR A 249 -8.31 -11.91 13.55
CA TYR A 249 -6.89 -11.56 13.56
C TYR A 249 -6.13 -12.03 14.84
N PRO A 250 -6.03 -13.34 15.09
CA PRO A 250 -5.29 -13.85 16.24
C PRO A 250 -3.80 -13.57 16.07
N HIS A 251 -3.10 -13.22 17.16
CA HIS A 251 -1.69 -12.83 17.14
C HIS A 251 -1.40 -11.56 16.31
N ASN A 252 -2.34 -10.60 16.30
CA ASN A 252 -2.17 -9.33 15.59
C ASN A 252 -1.00 -8.50 16.18
N VAL A 253 -0.29 -7.75 15.33
CA VAL A 253 0.93 -7.01 15.72
C VAL A 253 0.63 -5.84 16.67
N ASN A 254 -0.57 -5.28 16.60
CA ASN A 254 -1.03 -4.18 17.47
C ASN A 254 -1.33 -4.64 18.90
N LYS A 255 -1.45 -5.96 19.11
CA LYS A 255 -1.86 -6.55 20.38
C LYS A 255 -3.25 -6.06 20.81
N GLU A 256 -4.15 -5.87 19.85
CA GLU A 256 -5.53 -5.47 20.11
C GLU A 256 -6.43 -6.68 20.44
N GLY A 257 -7.46 -6.42 21.26
CA GLY A 257 -8.48 -7.39 21.63
C GLY A 257 -8.23 -8.08 22.98
N ILE A 258 -8.74 -9.30 23.11
CA ILE A 258 -8.68 -10.11 24.33
C ILE A 258 -7.50 -11.10 24.28
N HIS A 259 -7.03 -11.52 25.45
CA HIS A 259 -5.92 -12.48 25.55
C HIS A 259 -6.37 -13.90 25.13
N ILE A 260 -5.55 -14.57 24.32
CA ILE A 260 -5.76 -15.95 23.89
C ILE A 260 -5.41 -16.90 25.04
N SER A 261 -6.34 -17.75 25.45
CA SER A 261 -6.12 -18.70 26.55
C SER A 261 -4.96 -19.65 26.26
N GLY A 262 -4.02 -19.77 27.20
CA GLY A 262 -2.84 -20.65 27.07
C GLY A 262 -1.75 -20.16 26.10
N CYS A 263 -1.87 -18.95 25.53
CA CYS A 263 -0.84 -18.38 24.69
C CYS A 263 0.34 -17.86 25.52
N LEU A 264 1.56 -18.21 25.12
CA LEU A 264 2.81 -17.70 25.67
C LEU A 264 3.55 -16.95 24.55
N GLY A 265 3.98 -15.72 24.80
CA GLY A 265 4.74 -14.93 23.82
C GLY A 265 4.30 -13.47 23.71
N LYS A 266 4.84 -12.78 22.70
CA LYS A 266 4.67 -11.32 22.55
C LYS A 266 3.30 -10.94 21.96
N TYR A 267 2.77 -11.76 21.06
CA TYR A 267 1.54 -11.49 20.33
C TYR A 267 0.48 -12.50 20.74
N CYS A 268 -0.18 -12.29 21.89
CA CYS A 268 -1.16 -13.23 22.45
C CYS A 268 -2.59 -12.68 22.46
N ASN A 269 -2.89 -11.71 21.59
CA ASN A 269 -4.21 -11.08 21.54
C ASN A 269 -4.98 -11.46 20.26
N VAL A 270 -6.29 -11.46 20.37
CA VAL A 270 -7.25 -11.76 19.30
C VAL A 270 -8.45 -10.82 19.46
N LEU A 271 -9.04 -10.38 18.35
CA LEU A 271 -10.22 -9.53 18.41
C LEU A 271 -11.40 -10.31 19.00
N PRO A 272 -12.18 -9.72 19.94
CA PRO A 272 -13.32 -10.40 20.57
C PRO A 272 -14.49 -10.63 19.59
N VAL A 273 -14.57 -9.80 18.54
CA VAL A 273 -15.58 -9.86 17.48
C VAL A 273 -14.86 -9.94 16.14
N GLY A 274 -15.43 -10.69 15.19
CA GLY A 274 -14.90 -10.73 13.83
C GLY A 274 -14.99 -9.37 13.14
N VAL A 275 -14.07 -9.08 12.24
CA VAL A 275 -14.07 -7.86 11.41
C VAL A 275 -14.01 -8.24 9.94
N PHE A 276 -14.56 -7.39 9.07
CA PHE A 276 -14.41 -7.58 7.63
C PHE A 276 -12.93 -7.47 7.24
N PRO A 277 -12.34 -8.46 6.53
CA PRO A 277 -10.93 -8.44 6.16
C PRO A 277 -10.64 -7.48 4.99
N THR A 278 -10.82 -6.18 5.21
CA THR A 278 -10.67 -5.15 4.17
C THR A 278 -9.29 -5.13 3.52
N SER A 279 -8.21 -5.35 4.28
CA SER A 279 -6.85 -5.46 3.72
C SER A 279 -6.73 -6.58 2.68
N LEU A 280 -7.44 -7.69 2.87
CA LEU A 280 -7.48 -8.78 1.89
C LEU A 280 -8.31 -8.41 0.66
N TYR A 281 -9.44 -7.72 0.85
CA TYR A 281 -10.26 -7.21 -0.27
C TYR A 281 -9.47 -6.19 -1.11
N GLU A 282 -8.80 -5.24 -0.45
CA GLU A 282 -7.93 -4.25 -1.09
C GLU A 282 -6.83 -4.95 -1.90
N ALA A 283 -6.14 -5.94 -1.32
CA ALA A 283 -5.12 -6.70 -2.04
C ALA A 283 -5.68 -7.40 -3.28
N ALA A 284 -6.81 -8.11 -3.14
CA ALA A 284 -7.44 -8.84 -4.23
C ALA A 284 -7.89 -7.90 -5.37
N ILE A 285 -8.55 -6.79 -5.04
CA ILE A 285 -8.98 -5.79 -6.02
C ILE A 285 -7.76 -5.16 -6.70
N CYS A 286 -6.71 -4.81 -5.96
CA CYS A 286 -5.48 -4.25 -6.53
C CYS A 286 -4.83 -5.21 -7.54
N PHE A 287 -4.79 -6.51 -7.28
CA PHE A 287 -4.28 -7.48 -8.26
C PHE A 287 -5.15 -7.57 -9.51
N LEU A 288 -6.48 -7.55 -9.36
CA LEU A 288 -7.40 -7.52 -10.50
C LEU A 288 -7.26 -6.24 -11.32
N LEU A 289 -7.13 -5.08 -10.66
CA LEU A 289 -6.92 -3.80 -11.30
C LEU A 289 -5.54 -3.72 -11.98
N PHE A 290 -4.50 -4.31 -11.37
CA PHE A 290 -3.20 -4.47 -12.01
C PHE A 290 -3.32 -5.29 -13.29
N LEU A 291 -3.98 -6.45 -13.27
CA LEU A 291 -4.20 -7.28 -14.45
C LEU A 291 -5.00 -6.53 -15.53
N LEU A 292 -6.02 -5.76 -15.13
CA LEU A 292 -6.78 -4.89 -16.02
C LEU A 292 -5.85 -3.87 -16.68
N LEU A 293 -5.13 -3.05 -15.90
CA LEU A 293 -4.17 -2.06 -16.40
C LEU A 293 -3.13 -2.70 -17.32
N TRP A 294 -2.60 -3.86 -16.94
CA TRP A 294 -1.61 -4.59 -17.72
C TRP A 294 -2.17 -5.08 -19.06
N SER A 295 -3.44 -5.53 -19.08
CA SER A 295 -4.11 -6.01 -20.30
C SER A 295 -4.45 -4.89 -21.29
N VAL A 296 -4.60 -3.64 -20.82
CA VAL A 296 -4.97 -2.48 -21.65
C VAL A 296 -3.81 -1.53 -21.93
N LYS A 297 -2.62 -1.76 -21.35
CA LYS A 297 -1.47 -0.85 -21.44
C LYS A 297 -1.00 -0.56 -22.88
N GLU A 298 -1.27 -1.46 -23.81
CA GLU A 298 -0.91 -1.31 -25.22
C GLU A 298 -2.02 -0.65 -26.06
N LYS A 299 -3.24 -0.56 -25.52
CA LYS A 299 -4.38 0.08 -26.18
C LYS A 299 -4.29 1.61 -26.12
N PHE A 300 -3.65 2.15 -25.10
CA PHE A 300 -3.48 3.58 -24.92
C PHE A 300 -2.28 4.11 -25.72
N ARG A 301 -2.58 4.88 -26.78
CA ARG A 301 -1.57 5.54 -27.63
C ARG A 301 -1.21 6.95 -27.15
N CYS A 302 -2.15 7.63 -26.49
CA CYS A 302 -1.92 8.95 -25.91
C CYS A 302 -1.16 8.80 -24.58
N PRO A 303 -0.10 9.59 -24.35
CA PRO A 303 0.57 9.63 -23.06
C PRO A 303 -0.41 10.03 -21.94
N LEU A 304 -0.09 9.65 -20.71
CA LEU A 304 -0.88 9.86 -19.49
C LEU A 304 -2.22 9.13 -19.41
N HIS A 305 -2.74 8.55 -20.50
CA HIS A 305 -4.06 7.90 -20.44
C HIS A 305 -4.05 6.64 -19.57
N LEU A 306 -2.96 5.86 -19.58
CA LEU A 306 -2.83 4.70 -18.71
C LEU A 306 -2.71 5.12 -17.25
N PHE A 307 -1.96 6.19 -16.98
CA PHE A 307 -1.89 6.77 -15.63
C PHE A 307 -3.24 7.36 -15.18
N GLY A 308 -3.97 8.03 -16.06
CA GLY A 308 -5.31 8.56 -15.78
C GLY A 308 -6.31 7.46 -15.44
N LEU A 309 -6.28 6.34 -16.17
CA LEU A 309 -7.07 5.15 -15.83
C LEU A 309 -6.68 4.60 -14.46
N TYR A 310 -5.37 4.52 -14.16
CA TYR A 310 -4.90 4.11 -12.83
C TYR A 310 -5.46 5.03 -11.72
N LEU A 311 -5.45 6.35 -11.89
CA LEU A 311 -5.99 7.29 -10.89
C LEU A 311 -7.50 7.07 -10.66
N ILE A 312 -8.27 6.84 -11.72
CA ILE A 312 -9.71 6.54 -11.61
C ILE A 312 -9.91 5.25 -10.84
N LEU A 313 -9.25 4.17 -11.25
CA LEU A 313 -9.44 2.85 -10.65
C LEU A 313 -9.00 2.83 -9.18
N ASN A 314 -7.85 3.44 -8.87
CA ASN A 314 -7.34 3.54 -7.50
C ASN A 314 -8.24 4.44 -6.62
N GLY A 315 -8.76 5.53 -7.18
CA GLY A 315 -9.73 6.37 -6.48
C GLY A 315 -11.03 5.63 -6.19
N LEU A 316 -11.62 4.95 -7.18
CA LEU A 316 -12.85 4.19 -6.99
C LEU A 316 -12.70 3.06 -5.98
N GLU A 317 -11.61 2.28 -6.06
CA GLU A 317 -11.30 1.23 -5.09
C GLU A 317 -11.24 1.80 -3.67
N ARG A 318 -10.49 2.89 -3.47
CA ARG A 318 -10.33 3.50 -2.16
C ARG A 318 -11.65 4.05 -1.62
N PHE A 319 -12.46 4.66 -2.47
CA PHE A 319 -13.78 5.18 -2.08
C PHE A 319 -14.73 4.07 -1.64
N LEU A 320 -14.73 2.92 -2.33
CA LEU A 320 -15.61 1.80 -2.01
C LEU A 320 -15.22 1.08 -0.73
N ILE A 321 -13.93 0.81 -0.54
CA ILE A 321 -13.42 0.13 0.67
C ILE A 321 -13.66 0.98 1.92
N GLU A 322 -13.56 2.30 1.79
CA GLU A 322 -13.76 3.23 2.89
C GLU A 322 -15.16 3.12 3.53
N LYS A 323 -16.17 2.68 2.76
CA LYS A 323 -17.52 2.43 3.29
C LYS A 323 -17.59 1.29 4.30
N ILE A 324 -16.60 0.40 4.29
CA ILE A 324 -16.50 -0.77 5.16
C ILE A 324 -15.39 -0.55 6.22
N ARG A 325 -14.64 0.55 6.15
CA ARG A 325 -13.55 0.89 7.10
C ARG A 325 -14.07 1.70 8.29
N VAL A 326 -13.32 1.63 9.38
CA VAL A 326 -13.49 2.47 10.57
C VAL A 326 -12.52 3.65 10.47
N ASN A 327 -12.97 4.78 9.94
CA ASN A 327 -12.16 5.99 9.83
C ASN A 327 -12.90 7.22 10.33
N TYR A 328 -12.12 8.22 10.76
CA TYR A 328 -12.64 9.51 11.20
C TYR A 328 -13.33 10.24 10.04
N LYS A 329 -14.52 10.77 10.33
CA LYS A 329 -15.32 11.59 9.41
C LYS A 329 -15.12 13.06 9.77
N TYR A 330 -14.87 13.89 8.76
CA TYR A 330 -14.86 15.34 8.95
C TYR A 330 -16.29 15.86 9.06
N ASP A 331 -16.51 16.93 9.81
CA ASP A 331 -17.82 17.58 9.86
C ASP A 331 -17.86 18.76 8.88
N TRP A 332 -18.52 18.56 7.73
CA TRP A 332 -18.81 19.62 6.74
C TRP A 332 -20.31 19.99 6.73
N GLY A 333 -20.97 19.90 7.88
CA GLY A 333 -22.39 20.23 8.02
C GLY A 333 -23.29 19.12 7.49
N LEU A 334 -23.62 19.14 6.19
CA LEU A 334 -24.51 18.13 5.58
C LEU A 334 -23.77 16.87 5.11
N LEU A 335 -22.46 16.98 4.88
CA LEU A 335 -21.63 15.88 4.44
C LEU A 335 -20.59 15.61 5.52
N HIS A 336 -20.34 14.32 5.78
CA HIS A 336 -19.30 13.90 6.70
C HIS A 336 -18.28 12.97 6.04
N PRO A 337 -17.52 13.47 5.05
CA PRO A 337 -16.62 12.61 4.29
C PRO A 337 -15.38 12.26 5.11
N THR A 338 -14.82 11.09 4.86
CA THR A 338 -13.49 10.76 5.40
C THR A 338 -12.39 11.38 4.54
N GLN A 339 -11.18 11.46 5.10
CA GLN A 339 -10.01 11.91 4.35
C GLN A 339 -9.77 11.11 3.06
N ALA A 340 -9.98 9.79 3.13
CA ALA A 340 -9.81 8.90 2.00
C ALA A 340 -10.87 9.15 0.91
N GLU A 341 -12.11 9.47 1.26
CA GLU A 341 -13.18 9.82 0.31
C GLU A 341 -12.88 11.11 -0.45
N ILE A 342 -12.35 12.12 0.23
CA ILE A 342 -11.96 13.39 -0.39
C ILE A 342 -10.85 13.14 -1.41
N ILE A 343 -9.76 12.48 -0.99
CA ILE A 343 -8.60 12.23 -1.84
C ILE A 343 -8.98 11.35 -3.03
N SER A 344 -9.73 10.26 -2.80
CA SER A 344 -10.18 9.38 -3.88
C SER A 344 -11.03 10.11 -4.92
N THR A 345 -11.92 11.00 -4.49
CA THR A 345 -12.71 11.84 -5.40
C THR A 345 -11.80 12.71 -6.28
N PHE A 346 -10.78 13.36 -5.70
CA PHE A 346 -9.80 14.12 -6.48
C PHE A 346 -9.01 13.26 -7.46
N LEU A 347 -8.62 12.04 -7.08
CA LEU A 347 -7.94 11.11 -7.99
C LEU A 347 -8.82 10.75 -9.18
N VAL A 348 -10.11 10.44 -8.94
CA VAL A 348 -11.08 10.13 -10.01
C VAL A 348 -11.25 11.33 -10.94
N LEU A 349 -11.49 12.51 -10.40
CA LEU A 349 -11.68 13.73 -11.20
C LEU A 349 -10.43 14.09 -12.02
N SER A 350 -9.24 13.92 -11.43
CA SER A 350 -7.96 14.16 -12.12
C SER A 350 -7.75 13.17 -13.26
N GLY A 351 -8.01 11.88 -13.02
CA GLY A 351 -7.91 10.86 -14.05
C GLY A 351 -8.90 11.05 -15.19
N LEU A 352 -10.16 11.41 -14.89
CA LEU A 352 -11.17 11.77 -15.89
C LEU A 352 -10.73 12.98 -16.70
N SER A 353 -10.19 14.01 -16.05
CA SER A 353 -9.70 15.21 -16.71
C SER A 353 -8.56 14.90 -17.69
N ILE A 354 -7.65 14.01 -17.31
CA ILE A 354 -6.59 13.52 -18.20
C ILE A 354 -7.20 12.80 -19.42
N LEU A 355 -8.13 11.86 -19.20
CA LEU A 355 -8.72 11.09 -20.31
C LEU A 355 -9.53 11.94 -21.29
N LEU A 356 -10.24 12.97 -20.79
CA LEU A 356 -11.13 13.81 -21.59
C LEU A 356 -10.39 14.96 -22.29
N PHE A 357 -9.48 15.62 -21.58
CA PHE A 357 -8.88 16.88 -22.03
C PHE A 357 -7.44 16.74 -22.50
N TYR A 358 -6.67 15.76 -22.00
CA TYR A 358 -5.31 15.56 -22.47
C TYR A 358 -5.31 14.85 -23.83
N ARG A 359 -4.94 15.60 -24.86
CA ARG A 359 -4.70 15.11 -26.22
C ARG A 359 -3.26 15.43 -26.58
N ASP A 360 -2.48 14.41 -26.88
CA ASP A 360 -1.13 14.63 -27.36
C ASP A 360 -1.16 15.23 -28.77
N LYS A 361 -0.47 16.36 -28.93
CA LYS A 361 -0.37 17.08 -30.21
C LYS A 361 0.34 16.23 -31.28
N ASN A 362 1.23 15.32 -30.89
CA ASN A 362 1.98 14.44 -31.80
C ASN A 362 1.19 13.19 -32.26
N THR A 363 0.13 12.79 -31.56
CA THR A 363 -0.71 11.66 -32.00
C THR A 363 -1.48 11.98 -33.29
N SER A 364 -1.61 13.27 -33.65
CA SER A 364 -2.14 13.70 -34.95
C SER A 364 -1.22 13.35 -36.13
N LEU A 365 0.09 13.20 -35.91
CA LEU A 365 1.07 12.84 -36.94
C LEU A 365 1.15 11.31 -37.16
N LEU A 366 0.95 10.51 -36.10
CA LEU A 366 0.89 9.05 -36.18
C LEU A 366 -0.43 8.51 -36.79
N LYS A 367 -1.45 9.36 -36.97
CA LYS A 367 -2.64 9.03 -37.77
C LYS A 367 -2.42 9.15 -39.29
N LYS A 368 -1.26 9.63 -39.73
CA LYS A 368 -0.95 9.90 -41.15
C LYS A 368 0.12 8.98 -41.76
N VAL A 369 0.52 7.91 -41.07
CA VAL A 369 1.44 6.90 -41.62
C VAL A 369 0.76 5.55 -41.66
#